data_AF-A0A8T1DTV4-F1
#
_entry.id   AF-A0A8T1DTV4-F1
#
_cell.length_a   1.000
_cell.length_b   1.000
_cell.length_c   1.000
_cell.angle_alpha   90.00
_cell.angle_beta   90.00
_cell.angle_gamma   90.00
#
_symmetry.space_group_name_H-M   'P 1'
#
loop_
_entity.id
_entity.type
_entity.pdbx_description
1 polymer ?
#
loop_
_entity_poly.entity_id
_entity_poly.type
_entity_poly.pdbx_seq_one_letter_code
_entity_poly.pdbx_strand_id
1 'polypeptide(L)'
;MPSEEDDAVSTYPTICATQARSLLRRAVPISVDGSNDLGMSASAAAVRICEQATSDAPSKCLADTQHNRALSTKLRVQLCQRATSNSPQLCVRSLRKFVHVRRMGIDDAVMICRQTESPGPAECAAELFRATAFVTGKIAAQLCHATKTLEPARCFVDSPTFFDDELKVLLCNQAESSAPASCAAYMISRFTNQPSMKVSLCRGATSAAPAACAIEAPFGMDETSVVELCRSAESIAPARCAQGVPTSLRVPWHTVAQLVLEVLDQYGHPMTDSHYEARGTDAVHVNAAYTGSYDKQHEYIHRRQPALHGPSYAKIVNGSAVFSNLLFTGAGIFTLAFHAGQGFTEEVARVVVHPDRTAEALQTRCEKLFSRFQCSAQSPTSSKRDYQRTEMQMLLLPRELQLSAVPCGQYWMDNIGGLVFSGFSAPNHLLYALPRPLYELFTSMDMPRAEMSAWALLGLKEGESSRAVIRRAYHQRSLQWHPDKWHALAAALPPVWQQELVGIYALITQAYDQLTR
;
A
#
# COMPACT_ATOMS: atom_id res chain seq x y z
N MET A 1 -18.89 49.87 16.84
CA MET A 1 -17.86 50.81 17.31
C MET A 1 -16.52 50.13 17.10
N PRO A 2 -15.74 50.52 16.09
CA PRO A 2 -14.35 50.08 15.97
C PRO A 2 -13.52 50.83 17.02
N SER A 3 -12.80 50.11 17.86
CA SER A 3 -11.83 50.67 18.80
C SER A 3 -10.62 51.19 18.03
N GLU A 4 -10.40 52.50 18.09
CA GLU A 4 -9.13 53.17 17.77
C GLU A 4 -8.04 52.66 18.73
N GLU A 5 -7.49 51.47 18.47
CA GLU A 5 -6.13 51.13 18.92
C GLU A 5 -5.17 51.68 17.86
N ASP A 6 -4.93 52.98 17.96
CA ASP A 6 -3.94 53.70 17.16
C ASP A 6 -2.56 53.05 17.30
N ASP A 7 -2.01 52.71 16.13
CA ASP A 7 -0.61 52.58 15.73
C ASP A 7 0.44 53.24 16.66
N ALA A 8 0.63 52.67 17.86
CA ALA A 8 1.82 52.91 18.64
C ALA A 8 2.99 52.30 17.86
N VAL A 9 3.66 53.12 17.04
CA VAL A 9 4.92 52.78 16.36
C VAL A 9 5.80 52.08 17.38
N SER A 10 5.97 50.76 17.20
CA SER A 10 6.70 49.92 18.14
C SER A 10 8.09 50.49 18.35
N THR A 11 8.34 51.12 19.50
CA THR A 11 9.65 51.70 19.85
C THR A 11 10.68 50.62 20.22
N TYR A 12 10.24 49.35 20.33
CA TYR A 12 11.08 48.24 20.78
C TYR A 12 12.30 47.96 19.89
N PRO A 13 12.20 47.91 18.55
CA PRO A 13 13.37 47.69 17.69
C PRO A 13 14.46 48.74 17.89
N THR A 14 14.09 50.03 18.07
CA THR A 14 15.04 51.13 18.26
C THR A 14 15.73 51.05 19.63
N ILE A 15 14.98 50.76 20.70
CA ILE A 15 15.54 50.59 22.05
C ILE A 15 16.48 49.38 22.08
N CYS A 16 16.02 48.24 21.55
CA CYS A 16 16.80 47.01 21.44
C CYS A 16 18.09 47.25 20.65
N ALA A 17 18.02 47.87 19.47
CA ALA A 17 19.19 48.11 18.61
C ALA A 17 20.22 49.03 19.28
N THR A 18 19.77 50.05 20.01
CA THR A 18 20.66 50.96 20.74
C THR A 18 21.43 50.23 21.84
N GLN A 19 20.74 49.41 22.63
CA GLN A 19 21.36 48.60 23.68
C GLN A 19 22.30 47.53 23.09
N ALA A 20 21.84 46.77 22.08
CA ALA A 20 22.62 45.75 21.40
C ALA A 20 23.91 46.32 20.78
N ARG A 21 23.84 47.51 20.16
CA ARG A 21 25.02 48.20 19.61
C ARG A 21 26.05 48.51 20.68
N SER A 22 25.63 48.99 21.85
CA SER A 22 26.52 49.29 22.98
C SER A 22 27.24 48.04 23.48
N LEU A 23 26.49 46.94 23.64
CA LEU A 23 27.02 45.64 24.08
C LEU A 23 28.01 45.06 23.07
N LEU A 24 27.67 45.08 21.78
CA LEU A 24 28.53 44.57 20.71
C LEU A 24 29.83 45.39 20.58
N ARG A 25 29.77 46.71 20.74
CA ARG A 25 30.98 47.56 20.75
C ARG A 25 31.95 47.22 21.88
N ARG A 26 31.44 46.83 23.05
CA ARG A 26 32.28 46.39 24.17
C ARG A 26 32.85 44.98 23.96
N ALA A 27 32.10 44.13 23.27
CA ALA A 27 32.46 42.73 23.04
C ALA A 27 33.43 42.51 21.89
N VAL A 28 33.52 43.45 20.93
CA VAL A 28 34.50 43.41 19.85
C VAL A 28 35.80 44.05 20.37
N PRO A 29 36.83 43.26 20.71
CA PRO A 29 38.14 43.84 20.94
C PRO A 29 38.58 44.57 19.67
N ILE A 30 39.19 45.73 19.82
CA ILE A 30 39.79 46.46 18.71
C ILE A 30 40.96 45.59 18.22
N SER A 31 40.67 44.67 17.30
CA SER A 31 41.67 43.82 16.69
C SER A 31 42.50 44.69 15.76
N VAL A 32 43.80 44.78 16.05
CA VAL A 32 44.77 45.56 15.28
C VAL A 32 44.89 45.03 13.83
N ASP A 33 44.52 43.77 13.59
CA ASP A 33 44.63 43.11 12.28
C ASP A 33 43.42 43.28 11.35
N GLY A 34 42.43 44.12 11.70
CA GLY A 34 41.32 44.49 10.80
C GLY A 34 40.32 43.38 10.43
N SER A 35 40.58 42.13 10.81
CA SER A 35 39.65 41.00 10.64
C SER A 35 38.57 41.03 11.72
N ASN A 36 37.41 41.61 11.39
CA ASN A 36 36.22 41.54 12.23
C ASN A 36 35.54 40.18 12.07
N ASP A 37 35.60 39.35 13.11
CA ASP A 37 34.97 38.03 13.21
C ASP A 37 33.43 38.04 12.94
N LEU A 38 32.80 39.22 13.06
CA LEU A 38 31.40 39.46 12.73
C LEU A 38 31.11 39.50 11.22
N GLY A 39 32.09 39.86 10.38
CA GLY A 39 31.88 40.17 8.96
C GLY A 39 30.97 41.38 8.70
N MET A 40 30.58 42.15 9.73
CA MET A 40 29.74 43.35 9.64
C MET A 40 29.99 44.31 10.81
N SER A 41 29.53 45.56 10.68
CA SER A 41 29.64 46.55 11.76
C SER A 41 28.74 46.20 12.95
N ALA A 42 29.13 46.63 14.16
CA ALA A 42 28.31 46.44 15.37
C ALA A 42 26.89 47.04 15.23
N SER A 43 26.74 48.13 14.48
CA SER A 43 25.42 48.73 14.20
C SER A 43 24.56 47.83 13.33
N ALA A 44 25.12 47.27 12.24
CA ALA A 44 24.39 46.36 11.35
C ALA A 44 23.98 45.07 12.08
N ALA A 45 24.87 44.51 12.90
CA ALA A 45 24.57 43.36 13.74
C ALA A 45 23.47 43.67 14.77
N ALA A 46 23.49 44.84 15.40
CA ALA A 46 22.44 45.27 16.33
C ALA A 46 21.07 45.38 15.67
N VAL A 47 21.01 45.95 14.45
CA VAL A 47 19.78 46.00 13.66
C VAL A 47 19.28 44.59 13.35
N ARG A 48 20.15 43.69 12.85
CA ARG A 48 19.78 42.31 12.52
C ARG A 48 19.21 41.52 13.71
N ILE A 49 19.68 41.78 14.92
CA ILE A 49 19.18 41.12 16.14
C ILE A 49 17.81 41.64 16.53
N CYS A 50 17.56 42.94 16.32
CA CYS A 50 16.39 43.65 16.83
C CYS A 50 15.32 43.99 15.79
N GLU A 51 15.54 43.69 14.51
CA GLU A 51 14.64 44.04 13.39
C GLU A 51 13.20 43.51 13.58
N GLN A 52 13.06 42.34 14.21
CA GLN A 52 11.76 41.70 14.48
C GLN A 52 11.45 41.61 15.98
N ALA A 53 12.09 42.45 16.79
CA ALA A 53 11.93 42.39 18.24
C ALA A 53 10.57 42.98 18.67
N THR A 54 9.79 42.20 19.39
CA THR A 54 8.57 42.64 20.07
C THR A 54 8.82 43.02 21.55
N SER A 55 10.05 42.84 22.03
CA SER A 55 10.49 43.14 23.40
C SER A 55 11.99 43.46 23.45
N ASP A 56 12.52 43.75 24.64
CA ASP A 56 13.96 43.92 24.88
C ASP A 56 14.70 42.58 25.12
N ALA A 57 14.05 41.44 24.88
CA ALA A 57 14.65 40.13 25.09
C ALA A 57 15.94 39.88 24.28
N PRO A 58 16.08 40.30 23.01
CA PRO A 58 17.32 40.10 22.27
C PRO A 58 18.52 40.85 22.87
N SER A 59 18.33 42.09 23.34
CA SER A 59 19.39 42.86 23.98
C SER A 59 19.74 42.32 25.37
N LYS A 60 18.74 41.83 26.14
CA LYS A 60 18.98 41.11 27.40
C LYS A 60 19.76 39.81 27.18
N CYS A 61 19.39 39.00 26.19
CA CYS A 61 20.14 37.81 25.80
C CYS A 61 21.61 38.12 25.47
N LEU A 62 21.87 39.22 24.74
CA LEU A 62 23.24 39.65 24.46
C LEU A 62 24.00 40.06 25.73
N ALA A 63 23.36 40.81 26.62
CA ALA A 63 23.97 41.23 27.88
C ALA A 63 24.36 40.01 28.73
N ASP A 64 23.46 39.03 28.82
CA ASP A 64 23.67 37.84 29.64
C ASP A 64 24.69 36.84 29.04
N THR A 65 25.01 36.96 27.75
CA THR A 65 26.03 36.14 27.08
C THR A 65 27.40 36.80 26.98
N GLN A 66 27.53 38.08 27.37
CA GLN A 66 28.76 38.87 27.21
C GLN A 66 29.97 38.27 27.96
N HIS A 67 29.73 37.62 29.10
CA HIS A 67 30.77 37.01 29.92
C HIS A 67 31.13 35.58 29.50
N ASN A 68 30.41 34.99 28.54
CA ASN A 68 30.71 33.66 28.05
C ASN A 68 31.84 33.72 27.01
N ARG A 69 33.06 33.42 27.45
CA ARG A 69 34.26 33.40 26.60
C ARG A 69 34.24 32.34 25.50
N ALA A 70 33.40 31.31 25.63
CA ALA A 70 33.28 30.27 24.60
C ALA A 70 32.46 30.74 23.38
N LEU A 71 31.61 31.76 23.54
CA LEU A 71 30.80 32.31 22.47
C LEU A 71 31.56 33.43 21.75
N SER A 72 31.87 33.22 20.47
CA SER A 72 32.32 34.30 19.60
C SER A 72 31.23 35.35 19.44
N THR A 73 31.60 36.57 19.04
CA THR A 73 30.60 37.63 18.84
C THR A 73 29.58 37.24 17.77
N LYS A 74 30.02 36.57 16.69
CA LYS A 74 29.13 36.01 15.67
C LYS A 74 28.12 35.01 16.23
N LEU A 75 28.55 34.11 17.11
CA LEU A 75 27.67 33.14 17.75
C LEU A 75 26.68 33.79 18.74
N ARG A 76 27.08 34.84 19.46
CA ARG A 76 26.16 35.62 20.31
C ARG A 76 25.04 36.25 19.48
N VAL A 77 25.38 36.83 18.32
CA VAL A 77 24.40 37.38 17.38
C VAL A 77 23.43 36.30 16.91
N GLN A 78 23.93 35.13 16.49
CA GLN A 78 23.09 34.03 16.02
C GLN A 78 22.17 33.48 17.12
N LEU A 79 22.66 33.37 18.35
CA LEU A 79 21.90 32.87 19.49
C LEU A 79 20.75 33.80 19.90
N CYS A 80 21.01 35.11 19.94
CA CYS A 80 20.05 36.10 20.42
C CYS A 80 19.17 36.71 19.33
N GLN A 81 19.41 36.39 18.06
CA GLN A 81 18.56 36.82 16.95
C GLN A 81 17.15 36.24 17.12
N ARG A 82 16.13 37.12 17.13
CA ARG A 82 14.70 36.78 17.34
C ARG A 82 14.39 36.15 18.70
N ALA A 83 15.22 36.39 19.72
CA ALA A 83 14.88 35.94 21.07
C ALA A 83 13.62 36.67 21.59
N THR A 84 12.63 35.92 22.03
CA THR A 84 11.42 36.47 22.69
C THR A 84 11.54 36.47 24.23
N SER A 85 12.52 35.74 24.77
CA SER A 85 12.84 35.65 26.19
C SER A 85 14.36 35.45 26.41
N ASN A 86 14.78 35.21 27.65
CA ASN A 86 16.15 34.81 28.00
C ASN A 86 16.44 33.30 27.81
N SER A 87 15.46 32.53 27.32
CA SER A 87 15.57 31.07 27.16
C SER A 87 16.75 30.61 26.28
N PRO A 88 17.13 31.28 25.17
CA PRO A 88 18.31 30.88 24.39
C PRO A 88 19.61 30.88 25.20
N GLN A 89 19.81 31.89 26.05
CA GLN A 89 21.00 32.00 26.88
C GLN A 89 21.01 30.97 28.01
N LEU A 90 19.87 30.73 28.66
CA LEU A 90 19.73 29.67 29.66
C LEU A 90 19.96 28.28 29.06
N CYS A 91 19.45 28.03 27.85
CA CYS A 91 19.67 26.80 27.11
C CYS A 91 21.17 26.52 26.85
N VAL A 92 21.93 27.50 26.32
CA VAL A 92 23.38 27.32 26.09
C VAL A 92 24.14 27.12 27.40
N ARG A 93 23.73 27.81 28.47
CA ARG A 93 24.32 27.62 29.80
C ARG A 93 24.16 26.17 30.29
N SER A 94 22.99 25.57 30.10
CA SER A 94 22.72 24.17 30.45
C SER A 94 23.54 23.16 29.63
N LEU A 95 23.87 23.49 28.38
CA LEU A 95 24.69 22.65 27.50
C LEU A 95 26.20 22.78 27.73
N ARG A 96 26.65 23.78 28.49
CA ARG A 96 28.06 24.09 28.69
C ARG A 96 28.88 22.92 29.23
N LYS A 97 28.29 22.06 30.07
CA LYS A 97 28.97 20.85 30.57
C LYS A 97 29.39 19.92 29.44
N PHE A 98 28.57 19.76 28.40
CA PHE A 98 28.85 18.89 27.25
C PHE A 98 29.88 19.50 26.30
N VAL A 99 29.88 20.84 26.18
CA VAL A 99 30.91 21.58 25.44
C VAL A 99 32.27 21.43 26.12
N HIS A 100 32.33 21.54 27.45
CA HIS A 100 33.57 21.41 28.21
C HIS A 100 34.17 20.01 28.13
N VAL A 101 33.34 18.96 28.18
CA VAL A 101 33.80 17.57 27.98
C VAL A 101 33.97 17.19 26.49
N ARG A 102 33.92 18.17 25.58
CA ARG A 102 34.12 18.02 24.12
C ARG A 102 33.18 17.01 23.45
N ARG A 103 32.00 16.79 24.01
CA ARG A 103 30.96 15.97 23.37
C ARG A 103 30.14 16.74 22.33
N MET A 104 30.23 18.07 22.34
CA MET A 104 29.49 18.97 21.48
C MET A 104 30.30 20.24 21.19
N GLY A 105 30.26 20.75 19.96
CA GLY A 105 30.83 22.05 19.62
C GLY A 105 29.97 23.21 20.14
N ILE A 106 30.58 24.38 20.37
CA ILE A 106 29.80 25.55 20.78
C ILE A 106 28.81 26.01 19.68
N ASP A 107 29.17 25.83 18.40
CA ASP A 107 28.28 26.09 17.26
C ASP A 107 27.03 25.21 17.28
N ASP A 108 27.18 23.91 17.60
CA ASP A 108 26.06 22.97 17.75
C ASP A 108 25.14 23.37 18.91
N ALA A 109 25.73 23.78 20.05
CA ALA A 109 24.96 24.25 21.20
C ALA A 109 24.16 25.52 20.86
N VAL A 110 24.72 26.44 20.09
CA VAL A 110 24.00 27.63 19.60
C VAL A 110 22.92 27.24 18.60
N MET A 111 23.17 26.26 17.72
CA MET A 111 22.17 25.75 16.78
C MET A 111 20.97 25.16 17.52
N ILE A 112 21.19 24.39 18.59
CA ILE A 112 20.12 23.84 19.44
C ILE A 112 19.29 24.96 20.07
N CYS A 113 19.96 25.96 20.64
CA CYS A 113 19.34 26.93 21.53
C CYS A 113 18.81 28.20 20.85
N ARG A 114 19.13 28.45 19.58
CA ARG A 114 18.60 29.63 18.87
C ARG A 114 17.07 29.54 18.75
N GLN A 115 16.38 30.67 18.90
CA GLN A 115 14.92 30.80 18.77
C GLN A 115 14.10 29.91 19.73
N THR A 116 14.69 29.42 20.83
CA THR A 116 13.94 28.65 21.83
C THR A 116 13.18 29.57 22.79
N GLU A 117 11.97 29.14 23.15
CA GLU A 117 11.15 29.78 24.18
C GLU A 117 11.30 29.08 25.54
N SER A 118 11.88 27.89 25.58
CA SER A 118 12.00 27.04 26.78
C SER A 118 13.40 26.40 26.91
N PRO A 119 13.73 25.78 28.06
CA PRO A 119 14.95 24.97 28.20
C PRO A 119 14.85 23.59 27.50
N GLY A 120 13.71 23.25 26.88
CA GLY A 120 13.44 21.95 26.25
C GLY A 120 14.54 21.45 25.30
N PRO A 121 15.12 22.28 24.42
CA PRO A 121 16.23 21.86 23.55
C PRO A 121 17.47 21.38 24.32
N ALA A 122 17.78 22.03 25.46
CA ALA A 122 18.90 21.62 26.29
C ALA A 122 18.61 20.32 27.05
N GLU A 123 17.37 20.13 27.51
CA GLU A 123 16.92 18.91 28.17
C GLU A 123 16.93 17.71 27.22
N CYS A 124 16.43 17.90 25.98
CA CYS A 124 16.51 16.91 24.90
C CYS A 124 17.95 16.47 24.64
N ALA A 125 18.88 17.41 24.43
CA ALA A 125 20.27 17.06 24.14
C ALA A 125 20.96 16.42 25.36
N ALA A 126 20.60 16.84 26.59
CA ALA A 126 21.11 16.23 27.80
C ALA A 126 20.65 14.77 27.96
N GLU A 127 19.40 14.46 27.60
CA GLU A 127 18.87 13.09 27.60
C GLU A 127 19.58 12.23 26.55
N LEU A 128 19.75 12.75 25.34
CA LEU A 128 20.42 12.05 24.24
C LEU A 128 21.87 11.66 24.61
N PHE A 129 22.63 12.59 25.20
CA PHE A 129 24.00 12.32 25.65
C PHE A 129 24.07 11.42 26.88
N ARG A 130 23.01 11.34 27.68
CA ARG A 130 22.92 10.41 28.82
C ARG A 130 22.68 8.98 28.33
N ALA A 131 21.77 8.82 27.37
CA ALA A 131 21.37 7.50 26.87
C ALA A 131 22.39 6.89 25.91
N THR A 132 23.16 7.70 25.18
CA THR A 132 24.08 7.21 24.15
C THR A 132 25.46 7.88 24.26
N ALA A 133 26.53 7.08 24.15
CA ALA A 133 27.90 7.60 24.21
C ALA A 133 28.37 8.17 22.86
N PHE A 134 27.86 7.61 21.75
CA PHE A 134 28.41 7.78 20.40
C PHE A 134 27.80 8.93 19.59
N VAL A 135 26.72 9.55 20.06
CA VAL A 135 26.05 10.62 19.31
C VAL A 135 26.92 11.89 19.28
N THR A 136 27.02 12.49 18.09
CA THR A 136 27.76 13.74 17.86
C THR A 136 26.92 14.97 18.19
N GLY A 137 27.59 16.10 18.47
CA GLY A 137 26.93 17.39 18.68
C GLY A 137 26.02 17.82 17.51
N LYS A 138 26.41 17.51 16.27
CA LYS A 138 25.63 17.80 15.06
C LYS A 138 24.30 17.04 15.03
N ILE A 139 24.30 15.75 15.37
CA ILE A 139 23.08 14.93 15.44
C ILE A 139 22.15 15.46 16.55
N ALA A 140 22.70 15.75 17.73
CA ALA A 140 21.96 16.39 18.81
C ALA A 140 21.34 17.73 18.37
N ALA A 141 22.08 18.53 17.57
CA ALA A 141 21.61 19.80 17.06
C ALA A 141 20.47 19.67 16.05
N GLN A 142 20.54 18.70 15.15
CA GLN A 142 19.45 18.44 14.20
C GLN A 142 18.19 17.92 14.89
N LEU A 143 18.35 17.06 15.90
CA LEU A 143 17.24 16.41 16.60
C LEU A 143 16.54 17.33 17.61
N CYS A 144 17.31 18.10 18.38
CA CYS A 144 16.79 18.87 19.51
C CYS A 144 16.56 20.35 19.19
N HIS A 145 16.79 20.81 17.95
CA HIS A 145 16.47 22.19 17.58
C HIS A 145 14.95 22.44 17.63
N ALA A 146 14.55 23.55 18.28
CA ALA A 146 13.16 24.00 18.40
C ALA A 146 12.19 23.04 19.14
N THR A 147 12.68 21.95 19.75
CA THR A 147 11.83 21.08 20.57
C THR A 147 11.44 21.75 21.88
N LYS A 148 10.20 21.49 22.34
CA LYS A 148 9.73 21.93 23.66
C LYS A 148 9.92 20.86 24.73
N THR A 149 10.18 19.62 24.34
CA THR A 149 10.24 18.45 25.21
C THR A 149 11.48 17.60 24.91
N LEU A 150 11.72 16.61 25.78
CA LEU A 150 12.79 15.62 25.63
C LEU A 150 12.40 14.42 24.74
N GLU A 151 11.18 14.39 24.22
CA GLU A 151 10.61 13.26 23.48
C GLU A 151 11.34 12.91 22.17
N PRO A 152 11.88 13.87 21.38
CA PRO A 152 12.74 13.53 20.24
C PRO A 152 13.96 12.69 20.62
N ALA A 153 14.56 12.94 21.78
CA ALA A 153 15.69 12.15 22.27
C ALA A 153 15.27 10.73 22.69
N ARG A 154 14.11 10.58 23.36
CA ARG A 154 13.55 9.26 23.70
C ARG A 154 13.23 8.45 22.45
N CYS A 155 12.55 9.06 21.48
CA CYS A 155 12.29 8.46 20.19
C CYS A 155 13.60 8.00 19.52
N PHE A 156 14.65 8.82 19.52
CA PHE A 156 15.94 8.46 18.90
C PHE A 156 16.59 7.23 19.57
N VAL A 157 16.51 7.16 20.90
CA VAL A 157 17.05 6.03 21.69
C VAL A 157 16.24 4.76 21.46
N ASP A 158 14.92 4.87 21.42
CA ASP A 158 13.99 3.74 21.21
C ASP A 158 13.92 3.28 19.75
N SER A 159 14.50 4.05 18.82
CA SER A 159 14.48 3.73 17.38
C SER A 159 15.23 2.43 17.09
N PRO A 160 14.80 1.65 16.08
CA PRO A 160 15.43 0.38 15.76
C PRO A 160 16.95 0.48 15.58
N THR A 161 17.69 -0.48 16.13
CA THR A 161 19.16 -0.44 16.18
C THR A 161 19.82 -0.53 14.81
N PHE A 162 19.12 -1.08 13.81
CA PHE A 162 19.57 -1.17 12.42
C PHE A 162 19.41 0.14 11.64
N PHE A 163 18.78 1.18 12.20
CA PHE A 163 18.80 2.52 11.61
C PHE A 163 20.11 3.22 11.97
N ASP A 164 20.72 3.86 10.98
CA ASP A 164 21.79 4.82 11.21
C ASP A 164 21.26 6.11 11.88
N ASP A 165 22.18 6.93 12.38
CA ASP A 165 21.84 8.16 13.10
C ASP A 165 21.06 9.15 12.22
N GLU A 166 21.29 9.18 10.90
CA GLU A 166 20.60 10.08 9.99
C GLU A 166 19.12 9.71 9.84
N LEU A 167 18.83 8.42 9.66
CA LEU A 167 17.46 7.90 9.61
C LEU A 167 16.73 8.05 10.94
N LYS A 168 17.42 7.87 12.07
CA LYS A 168 16.86 8.13 13.41
C LYS A 168 16.50 9.61 13.59
N VAL A 169 17.36 10.53 13.14
CA VAL A 169 17.02 11.97 13.13
C VAL A 169 15.80 12.24 12.26
N LEU A 170 15.73 11.68 11.04
CA LEU A 170 14.59 11.88 10.14
C LEU A 170 13.28 11.34 10.74
N LEU A 171 13.33 10.23 11.47
CA LEU A 171 12.16 9.64 12.14
C LEU A 171 11.68 10.49 13.32
N CYS A 172 12.61 10.96 14.15
CA CYS A 172 12.31 11.50 15.48
C CYS A 172 12.35 13.03 15.58
N ASN A 173 12.77 13.73 14.52
CA ASN A 173 12.75 15.19 14.51
C ASN A 173 11.31 15.70 14.69
N GLN A 174 11.12 16.55 15.70
CA GLN A 174 9.81 17.09 16.15
C GLN A 174 8.83 16.05 16.71
N ALA A 175 9.31 14.88 17.15
CA ALA A 175 8.44 13.89 17.79
C ALA A 175 7.88 14.39 19.13
N GLU A 176 6.58 14.25 19.33
CA GLU A 176 5.90 14.59 20.59
C GLU A 176 5.88 13.43 21.60
N SER A 177 6.30 12.23 21.18
CA SER A 177 6.44 11.02 22.00
C SER A 177 7.45 10.05 21.36
N SER A 178 7.70 8.89 21.98
CA SER A 178 8.47 7.80 21.36
C SER A 178 7.68 6.96 20.34
N ALA A 179 6.43 7.33 20.04
CA ALA A 179 5.57 6.57 19.12
C ALA A 179 6.14 6.38 17.69
N PRO A 180 6.86 7.33 17.06
CA PRO A 180 7.49 7.09 15.75
C PRO A 180 8.47 5.91 15.78
N ALA A 181 9.24 5.77 16.86
CA ALA A 181 10.16 4.65 17.06
C ALA A 181 9.40 3.33 17.24
N SER A 182 8.35 3.31 18.07
CA SER A 182 7.50 2.13 18.25
C SER A 182 6.82 1.71 16.94
N CYS A 183 6.33 2.67 16.15
CA CYS A 183 5.79 2.44 14.81
C CYS A 183 6.84 1.77 13.90
N ALA A 184 8.05 2.33 13.84
CA ALA A 184 9.11 1.80 12.98
C ALA A 184 9.57 0.39 13.41
N ALA A 185 9.58 0.11 14.71
CA ALA A 185 9.92 -1.20 15.27
C ALA A 185 8.85 -2.26 14.97
N TYR A 186 7.57 -1.89 14.91
CA TYR A 186 6.47 -2.81 14.59
C TYR A 186 6.49 -3.29 13.12
N MET A 187 7.11 -2.50 12.22
CA MET A 187 7.19 -2.79 10.79
C MET A 187 8.32 -3.77 10.42
N ILE A 188 8.27 -5.00 10.93
CA ILE A 188 9.31 -6.00 10.65
C ILE A 188 9.14 -6.61 9.25
N SER A 189 7.92 -6.98 8.86
CA SER A 189 7.68 -7.84 7.69
C SER A 189 7.36 -7.11 6.37
N ARG A 190 6.70 -5.94 6.41
CA ARG A 190 6.20 -5.29 5.19
C ARG A 190 7.27 -4.51 4.42
N PHE A 191 8.27 -3.96 5.12
CA PHE A 191 9.35 -3.15 4.54
C PHE A 191 10.73 -3.66 4.98
N THR A 192 10.97 -4.97 4.92
CA THR A 192 12.15 -5.62 5.53
C THR A 192 13.47 -4.92 5.18
N ASN A 193 13.65 -4.55 3.91
CA ASN A 193 14.91 -3.99 3.39
C ASN A 193 14.82 -2.49 3.04
N GLN A 194 13.79 -1.77 3.51
CA GLN A 194 13.55 -0.38 3.11
C GLN A 194 13.37 0.56 4.32
N PRO A 195 14.46 0.90 5.02
CA PRO A 195 14.37 1.73 6.22
C PRO A 195 13.85 3.14 5.93
N SER A 196 14.12 3.70 4.75
CA SER A 196 13.58 5.01 4.32
C SER A 196 12.04 5.01 4.20
N MET A 197 11.44 3.90 3.76
CA MET A 197 9.98 3.75 3.71
C MET A 197 9.38 3.64 5.12
N LYS A 198 10.04 2.90 6.03
CA LYS A 198 9.64 2.85 7.45
C LYS A 198 9.67 4.24 8.09
N VAL A 199 10.72 5.02 7.85
CA VAL A 199 10.82 6.42 8.32
C VAL A 199 9.70 7.27 7.72
N SER A 200 9.45 7.16 6.42
CA SER A 200 8.40 7.94 5.75
C SER A 200 7.00 7.61 6.25
N LEU A 201 6.74 6.34 6.61
CA LEU A 201 5.48 5.91 7.20
C LEU A 201 5.29 6.40 8.64
N CYS A 202 6.34 6.31 9.45
CA CYS A 202 6.24 6.49 10.90
C CYS A 202 6.61 7.90 11.41
N ARG A 203 7.16 8.76 10.55
CA ARG A 203 7.50 10.14 10.92
C ARG A 203 6.24 10.92 11.33
N GLY A 204 6.26 11.47 12.54
CA GLY A 204 5.12 12.21 13.11
C GLY A 204 3.99 11.33 13.65
N ALA A 205 4.18 10.01 13.71
CA ALA A 205 3.19 9.11 14.28
C ALA A 205 3.01 9.37 15.79
N THR A 206 1.75 9.42 16.24
CA THR A 206 1.39 9.54 17.66
C THR A 206 1.11 8.19 18.32
N SER A 207 1.06 7.11 17.52
CA SER A 207 0.90 5.72 17.96
C SER A 207 1.53 4.74 16.95
N ALA A 208 1.44 3.43 17.20
CA ALA A 208 1.84 2.40 16.24
C ALA A 208 0.80 2.15 15.13
N ALA A 209 -0.30 2.92 15.07
CA ALA A 209 -1.39 2.69 14.12
C ALA A 209 -0.98 2.79 12.63
N PRO A 210 -0.08 3.69 12.19
CA PRO A 210 0.42 3.69 10.82
C PRO A 210 1.07 2.37 10.41
N ALA A 211 1.83 1.75 11.32
CA ALA A 211 2.44 0.45 11.11
C ALA A 211 1.39 -0.67 11.01
N ALA A 212 0.42 -0.69 11.92
CA ALA A 212 -0.69 -1.64 11.86
C ALA A 212 -1.50 -1.50 10.56
N CYS A 213 -1.76 -0.26 10.12
CA CYS A 213 -2.40 0.02 8.83
C CYS A 213 -1.56 -0.56 7.68
N ALA A 214 -0.25 -0.34 7.67
CA ALA A 214 0.61 -0.80 6.58
C ALA A 214 0.74 -2.33 6.52
N ILE A 215 0.67 -3.02 7.67
CA ILE A 215 0.62 -4.49 7.73
C ILE A 215 -0.70 -5.02 7.16
N GLU A 216 -1.81 -4.34 7.43
CA GLU A 216 -3.13 -4.69 6.89
C GLU A 216 -3.34 -4.19 5.46
N ALA A 217 -2.44 -3.38 4.90
CA ALA A 217 -2.61 -2.87 3.54
C ALA A 217 -2.65 -4.02 2.53
N PRO A 218 -3.42 -3.91 1.43
CA PRO A 218 -3.50 -4.94 0.38
C PRO A 218 -2.13 -5.43 -0.08
N PHE A 219 -1.93 -6.76 -0.09
CA PHE A 219 -0.60 -7.37 -0.27
C PHE A 219 0.11 -6.99 -1.59
N GLY A 220 -0.63 -6.64 -2.65
CA GLY A 220 -0.07 -6.18 -3.94
C GLY A 220 0.05 -4.66 -4.11
N MET A 221 -0.27 -3.88 -3.08
CA MET A 221 -0.06 -2.42 -3.10
C MET A 221 1.44 -2.13 -3.02
N ASP A 222 1.95 -1.29 -3.92
CA ASP A 222 3.34 -0.85 -3.88
C ASP A 222 3.63 -0.04 -2.61
N GLU A 223 4.90 -0.04 -2.19
CA GLU A 223 5.28 0.50 -0.88
C GLU A 223 5.03 2.01 -0.77
N THR A 224 5.12 2.76 -1.88
CA THR A 224 4.83 4.21 -1.86
C THR A 224 3.35 4.47 -1.64
N SER A 225 2.47 3.69 -2.28
CA SER A 225 1.04 3.73 -2.05
C SER A 225 0.67 3.30 -0.61
N VAL A 226 1.39 2.33 -0.03
CA VAL A 226 1.19 1.93 1.38
C VAL A 226 1.55 3.08 2.33
N VAL A 227 2.69 3.75 2.11
CA VAL A 227 3.10 4.91 2.91
C VAL A 227 2.07 6.04 2.79
N GLU A 228 1.62 6.36 1.57
CA GLU A 228 0.63 7.40 1.33
C GLU A 228 -0.70 7.11 2.03
N LEU A 229 -1.15 5.86 1.98
CA LEU A 229 -2.38 5.41 2.63
C LEU A 229 -2.30 5.47 4.17
N CYS A 230 -1.15 5.10 4.75
CA CYS A 230 -1.06 4.79 6.17
C CYS A 230 -0.30 5.81 7.04
N ARG A 231 0.45 6.77 6.49
CA ARG A 231 1.35 7.67 7.27
C ARG A 231 0.68 8.50 8.39
N SER A 232 -0.63 8.70 8.32
CA SER A 232 -1.40 9.45 9.32
C SER A 232 -2.59 8.64 9.84
N ALA A 233 -2.52 7.32 9.71
CA ALA A 233 -3.60 6.45 10.13
C ALA A 233 -3.66 6.37 11.67
N GLU A 234 -4.83 6.69 12.23
CA GLU A 234 -5.13 6.49 13.65
C GLU A 234 -5.59 5.05 13.95
N SER A 235 -5.87 4.26 12.92
CA SER A 235 -6.28 2.85 13.02
C SER A 235 -6.01 2.09 11.72
N ILE A 236 -6.35 0.80 11.66
CA ILE A 236 -6.29 -0.03 10.45
C ILE A 236 -7.41 0.27 9.42
N ALA A 237 -8.29 1.24 9.69
CA ALA A 237 -9.44 1.53 8.83
C ALA A 237 -9.08 1.89 7.37
N PRO A 238 -8.03 2.70 7.07
CA PRO A 238 -7.66 3.01 5.69
C PRO A 238 -7.27 1.77 4.89
N ALA A 239 -6.52 0.86 5.50
CA ALA A 239 -6.15 -0.41 4.89
C ALA A 239 -7.36 -1.30 4.59
N ARG A 240 -8.29 -1.45 5.56
CA ARG A 240 -9.55 -2.18 5.34
C ARG A 240 -10.41 -1.56 4.26
N CYS A 241 -10.44 -0.22 4.17
CA CYS A 241 -11.11 0.49 3.10
C CYS A 241 -10.48 0.14 1.73
N ALA A 242 -9.15 0.16 1.64
CA ALA A 242 -8.43 -0.21 0.43
C ALA A 242 -8.65 -1.69 0.03
N GLN A 243 -8.76 -2.60 1.01
CA GLN A 243 -9.12 -4.00 0.75
C GLN A 243 -10.55 -4.16 0.22
N GLY A 244 -11.48 -3.28 0.63
CA GLY A 244 -12.87 -3.28 0.17
C GLY A 244 -13.09 -2.67 -1.21
N VAL A 245 -12.04 -2.15 -1.85
CA VAL A 245 -12.13 -1.57 -3.20
C VAL A 245 -12.46 -2.69 -4.19
N PRO A 246 -13.61 -2.62 -4.90
CA PRO A 246 -14.04 -3.70 -5.77
C PRO A 246 -13.07 -3.89 -6.94
N THR A 247 -12.81 -5.16 -7.28
CA THR A 247 -11.94 -5.61 -8.37
C THR A 247 -12.27 -4.98 -9.74
N SER A 248 -13.52 -4.53 -9.92
CA SER A 248 -13.99 -3.73 -11.06
C SER A 248 -13.12 -2.53 -11.40
N LEU A 249 -12.48 -1.92 -10.38
CA LEU A 249 -11.65 -0.73 -10.55
C LEU A 249 -10.25 -1.06 -11.06
N ARG A 250 -9.94 -2.36 -11.29
CA ARG A 250 -8.66 -2.85 -11.81
C ARG A 250 -7.45 -2.30 -11.07
N VAL A 251 -7.63 -2.00 -9.79
CA VAL A 251 -6.55 -1.54 -8.92
C VAL A 251 -5.61 -2.73 -8.69
N PRO A 252 -4.35 -2.71 -9.10
CA PRO A 252 -3.51 -3.91 -9.24
C PRO A 252 -3.22 -4.70 -7.94
N TRP A 253 -3.82 -4.32 -6.82
CA TRP A 253 -3.55 -4.80 -5.47
C TRP A 253 -4.42 -6.03 -5.10
N HIS A 254 -5.33 -6.47 -5.98
CA HIS A 254 -6.23 -7.59 -5.70
C HIS A 254 -5.50 -8.94 -5.71
N THR A 255 -5.74 -9.74 -4.67
CA THR A 255 -5.61 -11.21 -4.70
C THR A 255 -4.22 -11.77 -5.00
N VAL A 256 -3.20 -11.24 -4.34
CA VAL A 256 -1.88 -11.86 -4.35
C VAL A 256 -1.44 -12.18 -2.93
N ALA A 257 -1.51 -13.46 -2.58
CA ALA A 257 -0.89 -14.03 -1.40
C ALA A 257 0.64 -13.95 -1.54
N GLN A 258 1.28 -13.79 -0.39
CA GLN A 258 2.73 -13.85 -0.25
C GLN A 258 3.07 -14.95 0.73
N LEU A 259 4.01 -15.82 0.37
CA LEU A 259 4.58 -16.82 1.28
C LEU A 259 6.03 -16.43 1.54
N VAL A 260 6.39 -16.31 2.81
CA VAL A 260 7.76 -16.05 3.25
C VAL A 260 8.22 -17.30 3.99
N LEU A 261 9.27 -17.93 3.48
CA LEU A 261 9.91 -19.07 4.13
C LEU A 261 11.24 -18.63 4.72
N GLU A 262 11.40 -18.86 6.01
CA GLU A 262 12.69 -18.74 6.68
C GLU A 262 13.50 -20.01 6.41
N VAL A 263 14.68 -19.83 5.82
CA VAL A 263 15.60 -20.92 5.46
C VAL A 263 16.76 -20.89 6.43
N LEU A 264 16.77 -21.88 7.32
CA LEU A 264 17.73 -22.02 8.40
C LEU A 264 18.73 -23.13 8.09
N ASP A 265 19.96 -22.98 8.56
CA ASP A 265 20.96 -24.04 8.56
C ASP A 265 20.66 -25.08 9.65
N GLN A 266 21.46 -26.15 9.70
CA GLN A 266 21.36 -27.21 10.71
C GLN A 266 21.55 -26.75 12.17
N TYR A 267 21.98 -25.50 12.39
CA TYR A 267 22.16 -24.88 13.69
C TYR A 267 21.05 -23.86 14.01
N GLY A 268 20.09 -23.67 13.10
CA GLY A 268 19.00 -22.70 13.26
C GLY A 268 19.37 -21.26 12.87
N HIS A 269 20.50 -21.03 12.19
CA HIS A 269 20.87 -19.70 11.72
C HIS A 269 20.35 -19.45 10.30
N PRO A 270 19.94 -18.20 9.96
CA PRO A 270 19.52 -17.85 8.60
C PRO A 270 20.63 -18.12 7.58
N MET A 271 20.31 -18.83 6.49
CA MET A 271 21.27 -19.07 5.42
C MET A 271 21.57 -17.78 4.64
N THR A 272 22.80 -17.27 4.73
CA THR A 272 23.24 -16.08 3.97
C THR A 272 23.97 -16.47 2.68
N ASP A 273 23.84 -15.67 1.63
CA ASP A 273 24.16 -15.97 0.22
C ASP A 273 25.61 -16.39 -0.09
N SER A 274 26.55 -16.34 0.85
CA SER A 274 27.98 -16.30 0.52
C SER A 274 28.65 -17.62 0.10
N HIS A 275 27.99 -18.78 0.22
CA HIS A 275 28.67 -20.07 0.06
C HIS A 275 28.12 -21.05 -0.99
N TYR A 276 26.98 -20.79 -1.65
CA TYR A 276 26.28 -21.81 -2.45
C TYR A 276 26.05 -21.51 -3.94
N GLU A 277 26.52 -20.36 -4.47
CA GLU A 277 26.34 -19.95 -5.89
C GLU A 277 26.78 -21.00 -6.94
N ALA A 278 27.59 -22.00 -6.57
CA ALA A 278 28.16 -22.97 -7.50
C ALA A 278 27.29 -24.22 -7.79
N ARG A 279 26.16 -24.46 -7.08
CA ARG A 279 25.40 -25.72 -7.22
C ARG A 279 23.92 -25.62 -7.61
N GLY A 280 23.40 -24.42 -7.89
CA GLY A 280 21.99 -24.26 -8.32
C GLY A 280 20.97 -24.59 -7.22
N THR A 281 21.37 -24.51 -5.95
CA THR A 281 20.55 -24.80 -4.77
C THR A 281 19.93 -23.56 -4.13
N ASP A 282 20.06 -22.39 -4.77
CA ASP A 282 19.76 -21.09 -4.15
C ASP A 282 18.29 -20.68 -4.26
N ALA A 283 17.40 -21.64 -4.54
CA ALA A 283 15.98 -21.40 -4.67
C ALA A 283 15.16 -22.47 -3.98
N VAL A 284 14.07 -22.02 -3.36
CA VAL A 284 13.00 -22.88 -2.85
C VAL A 284 11.93 -22.95 -3.92
N HIS A 285 11.41 -24.13 -4.18
CA HIS A 285 10.29 -24.40 -5.07
C HIS A 285 9.04 -24.73 -4.26
N VAL A 286 7.86 -24.29 -4.72
CA VAL A 286 6.57 -24.59 -4.12
C VAL A 286 5.68 -25.34 -5.11
N ASN A 287 5.12 -26.45 -4.65
CA ASN A 287 4.05 -27.18 -5.34
C ASN A 287 2.79 -27.14 -4.48
N ALA A 288 1.66 -26.79 -5.09
CA ALA A 288 0.37 -26.76 -4.40
C ALA A 288 -0.55 -27.86 -4.93
N ALA A 289 -1.06 -28.70 -4.04
CA ALA A 289 -2.07 -29.70 -4.34
C ALA A 289 -3.37 -29.36 -3.61
N TYR A 290 -4.49 -29.34 -4.33
CA TYR A 290 -5.82 -29.28 -3.71
C TYR A 290 -6.13 -30.63 -3.06
N THR A 291 -6.42 -30.62 -1.76
CA THR A 291 -6.62 -31.85 -0.97
C THR A 291 -8.01 -32.00 -0.40
N GLY A 292 -8.88 -30.99 -0.52
CA GLY A 292 -10.29 -31.13 -0.17
C GLY A 292 -11.04 -29.82 -0.13
N SER A 293 -12.36 -29.92 -0.02
CA SER A 293 -13.22 -28.76 0.23
C SER A 293 -13.26 -28.43 1.72
N TYR A 294 -13.48 -27.15 2.03
CA TYR A 294 -13.69 -26.70 3.40
C TYR A 294 -15.01 -27.22 4.00
N ASP A 295 -16.05 -27.37 3.16
CA ASP A 295 -17.34 -27.94 3.56
C ASP A 295 -17.98 -28.77 2.43
N LYS A 296 -19.01 -29.54 2.76
CA LYS A 296 -19.74 -30.38 1.79
C LYS A 296 -20.56 -29.57 0.78
N GLN A 297 -20.85 -28.30 1.05
CA GLN A 297 -21.62 -27.44 0.15
C GLN A 297 -20.76 -26.92 -1.00
N HIS A 298 -19.47 -26.75 -0.76
CA HIS A 298 -18.45 -26.34 -1.74
C HIS A 298 -17.67 -27.53 -2.30
N GLU A 299 -18.21 -28.75 -2.18
CA GLU A 299 -17.64 -29.90 -2.87
C GLU A 299 -17.72 -29.63 -4.37
N TYR A 300 -16.59 -29.33 -5.00
CA TYR A 300 -16.53 -28.95 -6.41
C TYR A 300 -16.93 -30.16 -7.27
N ILE A 301 -18.23 -30.26 -7.59
CA ILE A 301 -18.82 -31.36 -8.37
C ILE A 301 -18.52 -31.19 -9.88
N HIS A 302 -18.00 -30.03 -10.33
CA HIS A 302 -17.72 -29.77 -11.74
C HIS A 302 -16.27 -29.36 -12.07
N ARG A 303 -15.62 -30.27 -12.82
CA ARG A 303 -14.60 -30.13 -13.89
C ARG A 303 -13.24 -29.46 -13.67
N ARG A 304 -12.97 -28.60 -12.67
CA ARG A 304 -11.58 -28.20 -12.34
C ARG A 304 -11.41 -27.95 -10.84
N GLN A 305 -10.43 -28.62 -10.25
CA GLN A 305 -10.05 -28.40 -8.86
C GLN A 305 -9.40 -27.00 -8.72
N PRO A 306 -9.63 -26.30 -7.60
CA PRO A 306 -8.90 -25.09 -7.28
C PRO A 306 -7.37 -25.30 -7.38
N ALA A 307 -6.65 -24.29 -7.84
CA ALA A 307 -5.20 -24.33 -8.03
C ALA A 307 -4.52 -23.07 -7.46
N LEU A 308 -3.22 -23.16 -7.22
CA LEU A 308 -2.37 -22.01 -6.93
C LEU A 308 -1.73 -21.54 -8.24
N HIS A 309 -1.96 -20.28 -8.58
CA HIS A 309 -1.28 -19.58 -9.68
C HIS A 309 -0.19 -18.66 -9.12
N GLY A 310 0.87 -18.45 -9.88
CA GLY A 310 1.99 -17.58 -9.51
C GLY A 310 3.34 -18.24 -9.67
N PRO A 311 4.44 -17.59 -9.23
CA PRO A 311 5.78 -18.16 -9.30
C PRO A 311 5.90 -19.40 -8.43
N SER A 312 6.37 -20.50 -9.02
CA SER A 312 6.60 -21.78 -8.33
C SER A 312 7.99 -21.88 -7.69
N TYR A 313 8.81 -20.81 -7.74
CA TYR A 313 10.11 -20.77 -7.09
C TYR A 313 10.44 -19.36 -6.59
N ALA A 314 11.25 -19.29 -5.53
CA ALA A 314 11.77 -18.07 -4.95
C ALA A 314 13.23 -18.26 -4.55
N LYS A 315 14.08 -17.26 -4.84
CA LYS A 315 15.48 -17.28 -4.40
C LYS A 315 15.56 -17.10 -2.89
N ILE A 316 16.54 -17.76 -2.27
CA ILE A 316 16.91 -17.53 -0.89
C ILE A 316 17.74 -16.24 -0.87
N VAL A 317 17.34 -15.27 -0.05
CA VAL A 317 18.06 -14.00 0.15
C VAL A 317 18.06 -13.72 1.65
N ASN A 318 19.24 -13.63 2.27
CA ASN A 318 19.40 -13.41 3.71
C ASN A 318 18.55 -14.38 4.58
N GLY A 319 18.53 -15.65 4.21
CA GLY A 319 17.81 -16.71 4.93
C GLY A 319 16.30 -16.64 4.74
N SER A 320 15.81 -15.95 3.72
CA SER A 320 14.38 -15.88 3.40
C SER A 320 14.12 -16.14 1.92
N ALA A 321 13.14 -17.00 1.62
CA ALA A 321 12.61 -17.19 0.27
C ALA A 321 11.19 -16.63 0.19
N VAL A 322 10.97 -15.65 -0.68
CA VAL A 322 9.71 -14.90 -0.76
C VAL A 322 8.99 -15.19 -2.07
N PHE A 323 7.88 -15.91 -1.99
CA PHE A 323 6.95 -16.13 -3.10
C PHE A 323 5.91 -15.02 -3.08
N SER A 324 5.95 -14.14 -4.06
CA SER A 324 4.97 -13.05 -4.21
C SER A 324 4.06 -13.33 -5.40
N ASN A 325 2.92 -12.67 -5.48
CA ASN A 325 1.98 -12.82 -6.58
C ASN A 325 1.31 -14.19 -6.69
N LEU A 326 1.04 -14.83 -5.55
CA LEU A 326 0.35 -16.11 -5.51
C LEU A 326 -1.17 -15.92 -5.47
N LEU A 327 -1.92 -16.63 -6.31
CA LEU A 327 -3.37 -16.54 -6.39
C LEU A 327 -3.98 -17.94 -6.24
N PHE A 328 -4.79 -18.14 -5.20
CA PHE A 328 -5.64 -19.32 -5.11
C PHE A 328 -6.89 -19.09 -5.96
N THR A 329 -7.18 -19.98 -6.90
CA THR A 329 -8.32 -19.82 -7.83
C THR A 329 -9.67 -20.15 -7.22
N GLY A 330 -9.70 -20.63 -5.97
CA GLY A 330 -10.93 -20.99 -5.28
C GLY A 330 -10.71 -21.32 -3.82
N ALA A 331 -11.81 -21.35 -3.08
CA ALA A 331 -11.84 -21.81 -1.69
C ALA A 331 -11.54 -23.31 -1.61
N GLY A 332 -10.91 -23.76 -0.53
CA GLY A 332 -10.50 -25.15 -0.38
C GLY A 332 -9.35 -25.35 0.59
N ILE A 333 -8.96 -26.59 0.73
CA ILE A 333 -7.78 -27.02 1.49
C ILE A 333 -6.69 -27.35 0.48
N PHE A 334 -5.55 -26.71 0.64
CA PHE A 334 -4.37 -26.91 -0.17
C PHE A 334 -3.24 -27.45 0.70
N THR A 335 -2.47 -28.37 0.13
CA THR A 335 -1.21 -28.82 0.69
C THR A 335 -0.09 -28.23 -0.17
N LEU A 336 0.70 -27.36 0.44
CA LEU A 336 1.87 -26.75 -0.17
C LEU A 336 3.11 -27.54 0.23
N ALA A 337 3.84 -28.09 -0.74
CA ALA A 337 5.10 -28.78 -0.54
C ALA A 337 6.25 -27.89 -1.02
N PHE A 338 7.18 -27.61 -0.13
CA PHE A 338 8.35 -26.78 -0.36
C PHE A 338 9.59 -27.66 -0.44
N HIS A 339 10.31 -27.54 -1.54
CA HIS A 339 11.55 -28.28 -1.76
C HIS A 339 12.64 -27.34 -2.22
N ALA A 340 13.83 -27.54 -1.67
CA ALA A 340 15.07 -26.97 -2.17
C ALA A 340 16.01 -28.12 -2.55
N GLY A 341 17.14 -27.84 -3.19
CA GLY A 341 18.03 -28.88 -3.72
C GLY A 341 18.60 -29.84 -2.66
N GLN A 342 19.61 -30.62 -3.04
CA GLN A 342 20.17 -31.66 -2.17
C GLN A 342 20.68 -31.07 -0.84
N GLY A 343 20.23 -31.62 0.29
CA GLY A 343 20.62 -31.20 1.64
C GLY A 343 19.55 -30.43 2.43
N PHE A 344 18.43 -30.09 1.80
CA PHE A 344 17.28 -29.45 2.46
C PHE A 344 16.20 -30.47 2.82
N THR A 345 15.50 -30.23 3.93
CA THR A 345 14.28 -30.98 4.27
C THR A 345 13.11 -30.47 3.45
N GLU A 346 12.28 -31.38 2.96
CA GLU A 346 11.00 -31.02 2.36
C GLU A 346 10.04 -30.60 3.48
N GLU A 347 9.42 -29.44 3.33
CA GLU A 347 8.46 -28.92 4.29
C GLU A 347 7.07 -28.86 3.67
N VAL A 348 6.05 -29.18 4.46
CA VAL A 348 4.67 -29.25 3.98
C VAL A 348 3.79 -28.37 4.85
N ALA A 349 3.12 -27.40 4.23
CA ALA A 349 2.14 -26.55 4.89
C ALA A 349 0.72 -26.85 4.39
N ARG A 350 -0.23 -26.90 5.31
CA ARG A 350 -1.66 -26.99 4.96
C ARG A 350 -2.27 -25.60 5.01
N VAL A 351 -2.78 -25.12 3.88
CA VAL A 351 -3.44 -23.83 3.74
C VAL A 351 -4.93 -24.04 3.56
N VAL A 352 -5.73 -23.32 4.34
CA VAL A 352 -7.19 -23.30 4.22
C VAL A 352 -7.61 -21.97 3.63
N VAL A 353 -8.14 -22.00 2.42
CA VAL A 353 -8.70 -20.84 1.73
C VAL A 353 -10.20 -20.85 1.97
N HIS A 354 -10.68 -19.86 2.73
CA HIS A 354 -12.10 -19.73 3.01
C HIS A 354 -12.85 -19.13 1.82
N PRO A 355 -14.12 -19.53 1.59
CA PRO A 355 -14.96 -18.88 0.60
C PRO A 355 -15.19 -17.43 1.00
N ASP A 356 -15.10 -16.53 0.01
CA ASP A 356 -15.57 -15.17 0.16
C ASP A 356 -17.09 -15.20 0.14
N ARG A 357 -17.69 -15.36 1.34
CA ARG A 357 -19.14 -15.38 1.53
C ARG A 357 -19.82 -14.12 0.98
N THR A 358 -19.10 -13.01 0.92
CA THR A 358 -19.63 -11.76 0.36
C THR A 358 -19.71 -11.85 -1.16
N ALA A 359 -18.65 -12.35 -1.80
CA ALA A 359 -18.65 -12.63 -3.23
C ALA A 359 -19.67 -13.72 -3.61
N GLU A 360 -19.80 -14.78 -2.81
CA GLU A 360 -20.79 -15.85 -3.01
C GLU A 360 -22.23 -15.34 -2.86
N ALA A 361 -22.50 -14.52 -1.83
CA ALA A 361 -23.80 -13.89 -1.66
C ALA A 361 -24.11 -12.90 -2.78
N LEU A 362 -23.10 -12.19 -3.29
CA LEU A 362 -23.22 -11.33 -4.46
C LEU A 362 -23.54 -12.16 -5.71
N GLN A 363 -22.77 -13.22 -5.99
CA GLN A 363 -23.01 -14.15 -7.09
C GLN A 363 -24.42 -14.71 -7.05
N THR A 364 -24.83 -15.31 -5.93
CA THR A 364 -26.16 -15.88 -5.73
C THR A 364 -27.25 -14.83 -5.98
N ARG A 365 -27.07 -13.61 -5.47
CA ARG A 365 -27.99 -12.50 -5.70
C ARG A 365 -28.06 -12.14 -7.18
N CYS A 366 -26.92 -12.04 -7.86
CA CYS A 366 -26.84 -11.62 -9.25
C CYS A 366 -27.36 -12.66 -10.23
N GLU A 367 -27.15 -13.96 -9.96
CA GLU A 367 -27.75 -15.06 -10.72
C GLU A 367 -29.27 -15.10 -10.52
N LYS A 368 -29.74 -15.01 -9.27
CA LYS A 368 -31.17 -14.94 -8.96
C LYS A 368 -31.82 -13.72 -9.62
N LEU A 369 -31.13 -12.59 -9.65
CA LEU A 369 -31.60 -11.38 -10.31
C LEU A 369 -31.60 -11.54 -11.84
N PHE A 370 -30.61 -12.23 -12.40
CA PHE A 370 -30.56 -12.52 -13.83
C PHE A 370 -31.79 -13.32 -14.30
N SER A 371 -32.22 -14.31 -13.50
CA SER A 371 -33.46 -15.07 -13.79
C SER A 371 -34.76 -14.24 -13.77
N ARG A 372 -34.71 -12.98 -13.31
CA ARG A 372 -35.87 -12.06 -13.29
C ARG A 372 -35.98 -11.20 -14.55
N PHE A 373 -34.99 -11.23 -15.43
CA PHE A 373 -35.07 -10.51 -16.70
C PHE A 373 -36.21 -11.07 -17.56
N GLN A 374 -37.01 -10.17 -18.11
CA GLN A 374 -38.03 -10.47 -19.10
C GLN A 374 -37.50 -10.10 -20.48
N CYS A 375 -37.78 -10.93 -21.48
CA CYS A 375 -37.47 -10.56 -22.86
C CYS A 375 -38.44 -9.47 -23.30
N SER A 376 -37.92 -8.37 -23.86
CA SER A 376 -38.81 -7.45 -24.58
C SER A 376 -39.42 -8.25 -25.74
N ALA A 377 -40.74 -8.20 -25.89
CA ALA A 377 -41.46 -8.93 -26.95
C ALA A 377 -40.69 -8.81 -28.28
N GLN A 378 -40.46 -9.96 -28.92
CA GLN A 378 -39.64 -10.07 -30.14
C GLN A 378 -39.99 -8.93 -31.09
N SER A 379 -38.99 -8.11 -31.42
CA SER A 379 -39.10 -7.21 -32.56
C SER A 379 -39.61 -8.06 -33.74
N PRO A 380 -40.67 -7.61 -34.44
CA PRO A 380 -41.24 -8.39 -35.54
C PRO A 380 -40.12 -8.81 -36.48
N THR A 381 -40.15 -10.07 -36.93
CA THR A 381 -39.17 -10.68 -37.82
C THR A 381 -38.97 -9.77 -39.04
N SER A 382 -38.00 -8.87 -38.93
CA SER A 382 -37.65 -7.92 -39.97
C SER A 382 -37.11 -8.73 -41.13
N SER A 383 -37.98 -8.99 -42.10
CA SER A 383 -37.63 -9.71 -43.31
C SER A 383 -36.58 -8.89 -44.07
N LYS A 384 -35.36 -9.44 -44.11
CA LYS A 384 -34.24 -9.07 -44.99
C LYS A 384 -33.50 -7.77 -44.65
N ARG A 385 -32.19 -7.98 -44.44
CA ARG A 385 -31.05 -7.04 -44.58
C ARG A 385 -30.78 -6.11 -43.39
N ASP A 386 -29.92 -6.59 -42.49
CA ASP A 386 -28.57 -6.01 -42.31
C ASP A 386 -27.73 -6.92 -41.39
N TYR A 387 -26.91 -7.78 -42.00
CA TYR A 387 -26.07 -8.79 -41.33
C TYR A 387 -24.88 -8.20 -40.55
N GLN A 388 -24.83 -6.87 -40.36
CA GLN A 388 -23.68 -6.16 -39.77
C GLN A 388 -24.00 -5.36 -38.50
N ARG A 389 -25.26 -5.29 -38.07
CA ARG A 389 -25.56 -4.86 -36.68
C ARG A 389 -25.58 -6.11 -35.82
N THR A 390 -24.58 -6.22 -34.94
CA THR A 390 -24.59 -7.09 -33.76
C THR A 390 -25.95 -6.98 -33.11
N GLU A 391 -26.84 -7.93 -33.38
CA GLU A 391 -28.19 -7.91 -32.82
C GLU A 391 -28.04 -8.01 -31.31
N MET A 392 -28.31 -6.91 -30.61
CA MET A 392 -28.36 -6.90 -29.16
C MET A 392 -29.74 -7.36 -28.74
N GLN A 393 -29.81 -8.40 -27.92
CA GLN A 393 -31.04 -8.80 -27.25
C GLN A 393 -31.31 -7.83 -26.10
N MET A 394 -32.49 -7.21 -26.13
CA MET A 394 -32.95 -6.34 -25.07
C MET A 394 -33.64 -7.15 -23.98
N LEU A 395 -33.26 -6.90 -22.74
CA LEU A 395 -33.76 -7.53 -21.53
C LEU A 395 -34.33 -6.45 -20.60
N LEU A 396 -35.50 -6.73 -20.03
CA LEU A 396 -36.23 -5.81 -19.14
C LEU A 396 -36.13 -6.31 -17.71
N LEU A 397 -35.74 -5.42 -16.79
CA LEU A 397 -35.75 -5.70 -15.36
C LEU A 397 -36.73 -4.75 -14.65
N PRO A 398 -37.60 -5.25 -13.75
CA PRO A 398 -38.48 -4.37 -12.97
C PRO A 398 -37.71 -3.29 -12.21
N ARG A 399 -38.20 -2.05 -12.23
CA ARG A 399 -37.50 -0.89 -11.65
C ARG A 399 -37.30 -1.00 -10.15
N GLU A 400 -38.18 -1.69 -9.42
CA GLU A 400 -37.98 -1.94 -7.98
C GLU A 400 -36.69 -2.74 -7.67
N LEU A 401 -36.11 -3.42 -8.66
CA LEU A 401 -34.87 -4.16 -8.51
C LEU A 401 -33.62 -3.35 -8.88
N GLN A 402 -33.74 -2.06 -9.19
CA GLN A 402 -32.61 -1.21 -9.62
C GLN A 402 -31.45 -1.23 -8.62
N LEU A 403 -31.73 -0.98 -7.34
CA LEU A 403 -30.69 -0.96 -6.31
C LEU A 403 -30.03 -2.34 -6.13
N SER A 404 -30.79 -3.41 -6.32
CA SER A 404 -30.27 -4.79 -6.30
C SER A 404 -29.40 -5.12 -7.52
N ALA A 405 -29.64 -4.45 -8.66
CA ALA A 405 -28.92 -4.67 -9.91
C ALA A 405 -27.59 -3.91 -10.00
N VAL A 406 -27.47 -2.77 -9.31
CA VAL A 406 -26.24 -1.95 -9.30
C VAL A 406 -24.98 -2.76 -8.98
N PRO A 407 -24.89 -3.53 -7.88
CA PRO A 407 -23.69 -4.30 -7.56
C PRO A 407 -23.46 -5.49 -8.53
N CYS A 408 -24.48 -5.89 -9.30
CA CYS A 408 -24.42 -7.00 -10.24
C CYS A 408 -23.91 -6.62 -11.62
N GLY A 409 -23.85 -5.33 -11.96
CA GLY A 409 -23.42 -4.88 -13.28
C GLY A 409 -22.03 -5.43 -13.64
N GLN A 410 -21.06 -5.30 -12.72
CA GLN A 410 -19.73 -5.85 -12.93
C GLN A 410 -19.73 -7.38 -12.99
N TYR A 411 -20.42 -8.04 -12.04
CA TYR A 411 -20.50 -9.49 -12.00
C TYR A 411 -21.01 -10.06 -13.33
N TRP A 412 -22.06 -9.48 -13.91
CA TRP A 412 -22.58 -9.90 -15.20
C TRP A 412 -21.61 -9.58 -16.35
N MET A 413 -20.90 -8.45 -16.29
CA MET A 413 -19.89 -8.13 -17.30
C MET A 413 -18.75 -9.16 -17.30
N ASP A 414 -18.26 -9.53 -16.11
CA ASP A 414 -17.14 -10.45 -15.93
C ASP A 414 -17.51 -11.93 -16.10
N ASN A 415 -18.77 -12.32 -15.81
CA ASN A 415 -19.20 -13.72 -15.84
C ASN A 415 -20.13 -14.07 -16.99
N ILE A 416 -20.90 -13.12 -17.54
CA ILE A 416 -21.86 -13.35 -18.63
C ILE A 416 -21.29 -12.80 -19.95
N GLY A 417 -20.47 -11.75 -19.88
CA GLY A 417 -19.92 -11.09 -21.06
C GLY A 417 -20.94 -10.22 -21.75
N GLY A 418 -20.83 -8.89 -21.58
CA GLY A 418 -21.58 -7.94 -22.41
C GLY A 418 -23.05 -7.70 -22.03
N LEU A 419 -23.52 -8.10 -20.84
CA LEU A 419 -24.78 -7.59 -20.31
C LEU A 419 -24.58 -6.15 -19.78
N VAL A 420 -25.11 -5.16 -20.49
CA VAL A 420 -24.85 -3.74 -20.19
C VAL A 420 -26.16 -2.99 -20.00
N PHE A 421 -26.21 -2.15 -18.96
CA PHE A 421 -27.31 -1.22 -18.75
C PHE A 421 -27.41 -0.24 -19.93
N SER A 422 -28.56 -0.21 -20.59
CA SER A 422 -28.80 0.56 -21.81
C SER A 422 -29.83 1.69 -21.63
N GLY A 423 -30.43 1.82 -20.44
CA GLY A 423 -31.34 2.91 -20.10
C GLY A 423 -32.61 2.45 -19.41
N PHE A 424 -33.69 3.21 -19.58
CA PHE A 424 -35.00 2.94 -19.00
C PHE A 424 -36.03 2.70 -20.12
N SER A 425 -36.92 1.73 -19.95
CA SER A 425 -37.97 1.36 -20.91
C SER A 425 -39.32 1.30 -20.22
N ALA A 426 -40.38 1.85 -20.83
CA ALA A 426 -41.70 2.04 -20.21
C ALA A 426 -41.58 2.73 -18.81
N PRO A 427 -42.65 3.09 -18.08
CA PRO A 427 -42.47 3.82 -16.81
C PRO A 427 -41.76 3.01 -15.70
N ASN A 428 -41.73 1.67 -15.81
CA ASN A 428 -41.37 0.77 -14.70
C ASN A 428 -40.29 -0.29 -15.01
N HIS A 429 -39.53 -0.19 -16.11
CA HIS A 429 -38.47 -1.16 -16.39
C HIS A 429 -37.11 -0.50 -16.68
N LEU A 430 -36.06 -1.20 -16.28
CA LEU A 430 -34.68 -0.96 -16.69
C LEU A 430 -34.42 -1.77 -17.95
N LEU A 431 -33.70 -1.18 -18.90
CA LEU A 431 -33.30 -1.81 -20.14
C LEU A 431 -31.84 -2.25 -20.04
N TYR A 432 -31.59 -3.53 -20.25
CA TYR A 432 -30.26 -4.10 -20.42
C TYR A 432 -30.13 -4.68 -21.83
N ALA A 433 -28.93 -4.67 -22.36
CA ALA A 433 -28.62 -5.24 -23.66
C ALA A 433 -27.55 -6.31 -23.50
N LEU A 434 -27.74 -7.43 -24.20
CA LEU A 434 -26.82 -8.58 -24.25
C LEU A 434 -26.64 -8.98 -25.71
N PRO A 435 -25.43 -9.28 -26.22
CA PRO A 435 -25.28 -9.81 -27.58
C PRO A 435 -26.17 -11.04 -27.78
N ARG A 436 -27.01 -11.03 -28.83
CA ARG A 436 -27.98 -12.10 -29.10
C ARG A 436 -27.37 -13.51 -29.13
N PRO A 437 -26.17 -13.73 -29.70
CA PRO A 437 -25.54 -15.05 -29.64
C PRO A 437 -25.28 -15.55 -28.21
N LEU A 438 -24.96 -14.65 -27.27
CA LEU A 438 -24.78 -15.00 -25.85
C LEU A 438 -26.12 -15.27 -25.18
N TYR A 439 -27.14 -14.47 -25.48
CA TYR A 439 -28.50 -14.76 -25.04
C TYR A 439 -28.96 -16.16 -25.49
N GLU A 440 -28.74 -16.50 -26.76
CA GLU A 440 -29.07 -17.82 -27.32
C GLU A 440 -28.24 -18.94 -26.66
N LEU A 441 -26.97 -18.69 -26.36
CA LEU A 441 -26.12 -19.63 -25.61
C LEU A 441 -26.69 -19.92 -24.21
N PHE A 442 -27.06 -18.88 -23.45
CA PHE A 442 -27.55 -19.03 -22.06
C PHE A 442 -28.99 -19.54 -21.97
N THR A 443 -29.78 -19.39 -23.02
CA THR A 443 -31.18 -19.83 -23.04
C THR A 443 -31.39 -21.12 -23.86
N SER A 444 -30.33 -21.64 -24.48
CA SER A 444 -30.39 -22.92 -25.20
C SER A 444 -30.57 -24.09 -24.23
N MET A 445 -31.76 -24.69 -24.25
CA MET A 445 -32.09 -25.87 -23.45
C MET A 445 -31.29 -27.13 -23.88
N ASP A 446 -30.63 -27.09 -25.05
CA ASP A 446 -29.92 -28.22 -25.66
C ASP A 446 -28.39 -28.14 -25.54
N MET A 447 -27.88 -27.46 -24.50
CA MET A 447 -26.45 -27.35 -24.25
C MET A 447 -25.83 -28.74 -23.93
N PRO A 448 -24.79 -29.17 -24.66
CA PRO A 448 -24.16 -30.48 -24.46
C PRO A 448 -23.45 -30.57 -23.11
N ARG A 449 -23.70 -31.64 -22.35
CA ARG A 449 -23.15 -31.87 -21.01
C ARG A 449 -22.48 -33.24 -20.88
N ALA A 450 -21.58 -33.36 -19.91
CA ALA A 450 -20.75 -34.56 -19.72
C ALA A 450 -21.57 -35.84 -19.51
N GLU A 451 -22.68 -35.68 -18.80
CA GLU A 451 -23.58 -36.75 -18.39
C GLU A 451 -24.50 -37.26 -19.51
N MET A 452 -24.53 -36.57 -20.65
CA MET A 452 -25.36 -36.97 -21.79
C MET A 452 -24.73 -38.16 -22.52
N SER A 453 -25.56 -39.09 -22.99
CA SER A 453 -25.11 -40.19 -23.84
C SER A 453 -24.57 -39.66 -25.19
N ALA A 454 -23.73 -40.43 -25.86
CA ALA A 454 -23.19 -40.04 -27.16
C ALA A 454 -24.29 -39.76 -28.20
N TRP A 455 -25.39 -40.53 -28.17
CA TRP A 455 -26.57 -40.28 -29.00
C TRP A 455 -27.24 -38.94 -28.66
N ALA A 456 -27.44 -38.66 -27.36
CA ALA A 456 -28.04 -37.40 -26.92
C ALA A 456 -27.17 -36.17 -27.27
N LEU A 457 -25.84 -36.27 -27.13
CA LEU A 457 -24.89 -35.23 -27.52
C LEU A 457 -24.99 -34.88 -29.02
N LEU A 458 -25.26 -35.89 -29.87
CA LEU A 458 -25.48 -35.68 -31.30
C LEU A 458 -26.95 -35.36 -31.67
N GLY A 459 -27.89 -35.39 -30.73
CA GLY A 459 -29.32 -35.23 -31.00
C GLY A 459 -29.94 -36.40 -31.76
N LEU A 460 -29.41 -37.61 -31.58
CA LEU A 460 -29.87 -38.85 -32.19
C LEU A 460 -30.78 -39.64 -31.24
N LYS A 461 -31.62 -40.51 -31.81
CA LYS A 461 -32.33 -41.52 -31.03
C LYS A 461 -31.34 -42.57 -30.53
N GLU A 462 -31.55 -43.09 -29.31
CA GLU A 462 -30.71 -44.17 -28.79
C GLU A 462 -30.77 -45.40 -29.70
N GLY A 463 -29.60 -46.02 -29.91
CA GLY A 463 -29.45 -47.18 -30.79
C GLY A 463 -29.36 -46.86 -32.29
N GLU A 464 -29.36 -45.57 -32.68
CA GLU A 464 -29.08 -45.19 -34.07
C GLU A 464 -27.69 -45.68 -34.49
N SER A 465 -27.63 -46.42 -35.60
CA SER A 465 -26.43 -47.12 -36.10
C SER A 465 -26.09 -46.75 -37.55
N SER A 466 -26.95 -45.97 -38.23
CA SER A 466 -26.69 -45.53 -39.58
C SER A 466 -25.55 -44.50 -39.61
N ARG A 467 -24.38 -44.91 -40.11
CA ARG A 467 -23.21 -44.03 -40.26
C ARG A 467 -23.52 -42.72 -41.02
N ALA A 468 -24.40 -42.78 -42.02
CA ALA A 468 -24.79 -41.60 -42.79
C ALA A 468 -25.67 -40.63 -42.00
N VAL A 469 -26.44 -41.13 -41.02
CA VAL A 469 -27.24 -40.31 -40.10
C VAL A 469 -26.33 -39.71 -39.01
N ILE A 470 -25.45 -40.53 -38.41
CA ILE A 470 -24.49 -40.09 -37.39
C ILE A 470 -23.57 -38.99 -37.92
N ARG A 471 -23.01 -39.16 -39.13
CA ARG A 471 -22.13 -38.13 -39.74
C ARG A 471 -22.86 -36.82 -40.02
N ARG A 472 -24.12 -36.89 -40.46
CA ARG A 472 -24.94 -35.68 -40.67
C ARG A 472 -25.25 -34.96 -39.36
N ALA A 473 -25.58 -35.71 -38.31
CA ALA A 473 -25.82 -35.15 -36.98
C ALA A 473 -24.56 -34.51 -36.38
N TYR A 474 -23.40 -35.17 -36.50
CA TYR A 474 -22.12 -34.59 -36.10
C TYR A 474 -21.82 -33.30 -36.84
N HIS A 475 -21.96 -33.27 -38.17
CA HIS A 475 -21.73 -32.05 -38.95
C HIS A 475 -22.66 -30.89 -38.53
N GLN A 476 -23.92 -31.17 -38.21
CA GLN A 476 -24.84 -30.14 -37.72
C GLN A 476 -24.43 -29.63 -36.33
N ARG A 477 -24.07 -30.53 -35.42
CA ARG A 477 -23.65 -30.18 -34.06
C ARG A 477 -22.30 -29.48 -34.03
N SER A 478 -21.35 -29.90 -34.87
CA SER A 478 -20.05 -29.24 -34.99
C SER A 478 -20.24 -27.80 -35.49
N LEU A 479 -21.03 -27.57 -36.53
CA LEU A 479 -21.36 -26.20 -36.97
C LEU A 479 -22.04 -25.36 -35.88
N GLN A 480 -22.84 -25.97 -35.00
CA GLN A 480 -23.50 -25.25 -33.92
C GLN A 480 -22.52 -24.81 -32.81
N TRP A 481 -21.54 -25.66 -32.50
CA TRP A 481 -20.69 -25.54 -31.31
C TRP A 481 -19.20 -25.34 -31.60
N HIS A 482 -18.80 -25.21 -32.88
CA HIS A 482 -17.40 -25.00 -33.26
C HIS A 482 -16.87 -23.69 -32.66
N PRO A 483 -15.65 -23.67 -32.08
CA PRO A 483 -15.06 -22.46 -31.51
C PRO A 483 -15.05 -21.26 -32.47
N ASP A 484 -14.77 -21.49 -33.75
CA ASP A 484 -14.77 -20.45 -34.80
C ASP A 484 -16.09 -19.70 -34.96
N LYS A 485 -17.23 -20.38 -34.78
CA LYS A 485 -18.54 -19.70 -34.83
C LYS A 485 -18.65 -18.66 -33.72
N TRP A 486 -17.99 -18.92 -32.61
CA TRP A 486 -17.98 -18.06 -31.43
C TRP A 486 -16.77 -17.12 -31.42
N HIS A 487 -15.79 -17.25 -32.33
CA HIS A 487 -14.54 -16.46 -32.30
C HIS A 487 -14.78 -14.94 -32.40
N ALA A 488 -15.77 -14.49 -33.17
CA ALA A 488 -16.14 -13.07 -33.22
C ALA A 488 -16.67 -12.54 -31.87
N LEU A 489 -17.25 -13.41 -31.04
CA LEU A 489 -17.70 -13.12 -29.67
C LEU A 489 -16.65 -13.51 -28.62
N ALA A 490 -15.72 -14.40 -28.94
CA ALA A 490 -14.73 -14.92 -28.02
C ALA A 490 -13.87 -13.79 -27.46
N ALA A 491 -13.54 -12.78 -28.27
CA ALA A 491 -12.85 -11.58 -27.82
C ALA A 491 -13.64 -10.77 -26.76
N ALA A 492 -14.97 -10.86 -26.74
CA ALA A 492 -15.86 -10.21 -25.77
C ALA A 492 -16.31 -11.15 -24.64
N LEU A 493 -16.08 -12.46 -24.79
CA LEU A 493 -16.41 -13.46 -23.78
C LEU A 493 -15.32 -13.49 -22.71
N PRO A 494 -15.73 -13.57 -21.43
CA PRO A 494 -14.81 -13.89 -20.36
C PRO A 494 -14.03 -15.18 -20.64
N PRO A 495 -12.75 -15.30 -20.21
CA PRO A 495 -11.91 -16.47 -20.47
C PRO A 495 -12.54 -17.80 -20.07
N VAL A 496 -13.39 -17.81 -19.04
CA VAL A 496 -14.10 -19.02 -18.58
C VAL A 496 -15.00 -19.61 -19.68
N TRP A 497 -15.73 -18.77 -20.41
CA TRP A 497 -16.63 -19.21 -21.49
C TRP A 497 -15.88 -19.65 -22.74
N GLN A 498 -14.74 -19.03 -23.04
CA GLN A 498 -13.89 -19.49 -24.14
C GLN A 498 -13.44 -20.93 -23.92
N GLN A 499 -13.03 -21.25 -22.69
CA GLN A 499 -12.60 -22.59 -22.32
C GLN A 499 -13.78 -23.59 -22.30
N GLU A 500 -14.95 -23.15 -21.84
CA GLU A 500 -16.14 -23.99 -21.79
C GLU A 500 -16.63 -24.38 -23.19
N LEU A 501 -16.67 -23.44 -24.15
CA LEU A 501 -17.05 -23.71 -25.54
C LEU A 501 -16.08 -24.71 -26.20
N VAL A 502 -14.78 -24.60 -25.94
CA VAL A 502 -13.79 -25.59 -26.39
C VAL A 502 -14.08 -26.96 -25.78
N GLY A 503 -14.42 -27.01 -24.49
CA GLY A 503 -14.81 -28.24 -23.80
C GLY A 503 -16.07 -28.89 -24.38
N ILE A 504 -17.10 -28.11 -24.71
CA ILE A 504 -18.33 -28.60 -25.34
C ILE A 504 -18.05 -29.19 -26.72
N TYR A 505 -17.25 -28.51 -27.53
CA TYR A 505 -16.87 -29.02 -28.84
C TYR A 505 -16.08 -30.33 -28.75
N ALA A 506 -15.21 -30.46 -27.73
CA ALA A 506 -14.50 -31.70 -27.45
C ALA A 506 -15.45 -32.85 -27.11
N LEU A 507 -16.52 -32.60 -26.33
CA LEU A 507 -17.54 -33.62 -26.03
C LEU A 507 -18.27 -34.10 -27.30
N ILE A 508 -18.63 -33.17 -28.19
CA ILE A 508 -19.30 -33.50 -29.46
C ILE A 508 -18.39 -34.37 -30.33
N THR A 509 -17.11 -34.02 -30.39
CA THR A 509 -16.10 -34.79 -31.14
C THR A 509 -15.93 -36.19 -30.55
N GLN A 510 -15.81 -36.28 -29.22
CA GLN A 510 -15.70 -37.54 -28.51
C GLN A 510 -16.94 -38.44 -28.70
N ALA A 511 -18.15 -37.87 -28.69
CA ALA A 511 -19.38 -38.60 -28.94
C ALA A 511 -19.43 -39.19 -30.36
N TYR A 512 -18.98 -38.43 -31.36
CA TYR A 512 -18.87 -38.92 -32.73
C TYR A 512 -17.86 -40.08 -32.85
N ASP A 513 -16.69 -39.95 -32.23
CA ASP A 513 -15.69 -41.01 -32.21
C ASP A 513 -16.19 -42.28 -31.54
N GLN A 514 -16.99 -42.15 -30.47
CA GLN A 514 -17.59 -43.30 -29.78
C GLN A 514 -18.63 -44.04 -30.64
N LEU A 515 -19.44 -43.32 -31.42
CA LEU A 515 -20.51 -43.91 -32.23
C LEU A 515 -20.05 -44.42 -33.61
N THR A 516 -18.82 -44.11 -34.01
CA THR A 516 -18.26 -44.51 -35.32
C THR A 516 -17.18 -45.59 -35.24
N ARG A 517 -16.65 -45.85 -34.05
CA ARG A 517 -15.91 -47.07 -33.72
C ARG A 517 -16.84 -48.28 -33.80
#